data_AF-A0A1F9IJM5-F1
#
_entry.id   AF-A0A1F9IJM5-F1
#
_cell.length_a   1.000
_cell.length_b   1.000
_cell.length_c   1.000
_cell.angle_alpha   90.00
_cell.angle_beta   90.00
_cell.angle_gamma   90.00
#
_symmetry.space_group_name_H-M   'P 1'
#
loop_
_entity.id
_entity.type
_entity.pdbx_description
1 polymer ?
#
loop_
_entity_poly.entity_id
_entity_poly.type
_entity_poly.pdbx_seq_one_letter_code
_entity_poly.pdbx_strand_id
1 'polypeptide(L)'
;MTALNLDSYPLVYRGSVKNLYQVKEAKGDTPGIYLFQFTDDYSIFDYGKMPDTLEGKGAALTLMAANIFERLEDPSEWQSLATSPVWGKIEDTDVRRRLLDSSTLSRLKKDGFKTHYRGVRDASGRLVKTSDLREPTTLMEVASVRIIRPQRLMENGNLRWDYSAIFRGLKNYLVPLENIFRFGLPKGSSLLERFAKNPDYAKTLGLKKPAAEGSWLPRPVMEFSTKLEPGDRYMMPEEAQRISGLEGQEFQDLQELTFLVALFLMHLFSKVGVELWDGKVEFLKTDRLVMGDSVTPDELRLLKNGVQISKEPLRQYYKKFQPDFVEKIMKSKKIAGQTNRAIAQVLREDFGCQPERLQGDFKKTFTSMYVALSQEITGLKLFPHCPSLDAVIGQLKDLS
;
A
#
# COMPACT_ATOMS: atom_id res chain seq x y z
N MET A 1 33.71 7.72 8.87
CA MET A 1 33.01 6.89 7.85
C MET A 1 32.13 7.82 7.06
N THR A 2 32.25 7.80 5.74
CA THR A 2 31.53 8.69 4.80
C THR A 2 30.09 8.24 4.65
N ALA A 3 29.14 9.19 4.65
CA ALA A 3 27.73 8.93 4.41
C ALA A 3 27.52 8.19 3.06
N LEU A 4 26.47 7.38 2.97
CA LEU A 4 26.12 6.65 1.75
C LEU A 4 25.88 7.63 0.60
N ASN A 5 26.67 7.54 -0.48
CA ASN A 5 26.44 8.32 -1.68
C ASN A 5 25.39 7.63 -2.57
N LEU A 6 24.14 8.11 -2.56
CA LEU A 6 23.06 7.55 -3.38
C LEU A 6 23.33 7.62 -4.89
N ASP A 7 24.06 8.65 -5.34
CA ASP A 7 24.37 8.85 -6.76
C ASP A 7 25.37 7.79 -7.30
N SER A 8 25.96 6.98 -6.41
CA SER A 8 26.77 5.83 -6.81
C SER A 8 25.94 4.63 -7.30
N TYR A 9 24.61 4.65 -7.12
CA TYR A 9 23.71 3.59 -7.54
C TYR A 9 22.80 4.05 -8.70
N PRO A 10 22.60 3.23 -9.76
CA PRO A 10 21.67 3.56 -10.83
C PRO A 10 20.23 3.77 -10.32
N LEU A 11 19.62 4.92 -10.62
CA LEU A 11 18.19 5.15 -10.41
C LEU A 11 17.39 4.39 -11.47
N VAL A 12 16.69 3.32 -11.06
CA VAL A 12 15.93 2.46 -11.99
C VAL A 12 14.45 2.81 -12.08
N TYR A 13 13.90 3.48 -11.05
CA TYR A 13 12.52 3.95 -11.09
C TYR A 13 12.34 5.19 -10.20
N ARG A 14 11.71 6.21 -10.78
CA ARG A 14 11.28 7.43 -10.07
C ARG A 14 9.76 7.38 -9.90
N GLY A 15 9.31 6.95 -8.73
CA GLY A 15 7.89 6.96 -8.36
C GLY A 15 7.43 8.35 -7.89
N SER A 16 6.14 8.47 -7.60
CA SER A 16 5.55 9.73 -7.11
C SER A 16 5.96 10.07 -5.67
N VAL A 17 6.25 9.05 -4.85
CA VAL A 17 6.60 9.19 -3.43
C VAL A 17 7.79 8.32 -2.99
N LYS A 18 8.39 7.58 -3.94
CA LYS A 18 9.43 6.59 -3.68
C LYS A 18 10.33 6.41 -4.90
N ASN A 19 11.65 6.49 -4.71
CA ASN A 19 12.65 6.24 -5.73
C ASN A 19 13.33 4.89 -5.47
N LEU A 20 13.68 4.16 -6.53
CA LEU A 20 14.36 2.87 -6.46
C LEU A 20 15.74 2.98 -7.08
N TYR A 21 16.77 2.69 -6.29
CA TYR A 21 18.15 2.63 -6.72
C TYR A 21 18.61 1.18 -6.76
N GLN A 22 19.30 0.78 -7.83
CA GLN A 22 19.79 -0.58 -8.01
C GLN A 22 21.16 -0.74 -7.35
N VAL A 23 21.23 -1.54 -6.29
CA VAL A 23 22.49 -1.96 -5.65
C VAL A 23 23.04 -3.21 -6.32
N LYS A 24 22.15 -4.16 -6.63
CA LYS A 24 22.47 -5.40 -7.35
C LYS A 24 21.31 -5.77 -8.27
N GLU A 25 21.62 -6.10 -9.52
CA GLU A 25 20.61 -6.57 -10.48
C GLU A 25 20.10 -7.97 -10.15
N ALA A 26 18.79 -8.20 -10.29
CA ALA A 26 18.17 -9.51 -10.21
C ALA A 26 18.36 -10.28 -11.54
N LYS A 27 18.84 -11.52 -11.48
CA LYS A 27 19.19 -12.33 -12.67
C LYS A 27 18.65 -13.75 -12.57
N GLY A 28 17.90 -14.19 -13.58
CA GLY A 28 17.25 -15.50 -13.55
C GLY A 28 16.45 -15.70 -12.27
N ASP A 29 16.76 -16.75 -11.51
CA ASP A 29 16.13 -17.06 -10.22
C ASP A 29 16.84 -16.41 -9.02
N THR A 30 17.93 -15.67 -9.24
CA THR A 30 18.69 -15.01 -8.17
C THR A 30 18.16 -13.59 -7.90
N PRO A 31 17.70 -13.30 -6.67
CA PRO A 31 17.27 -11.96 -6.29
C PRO A 31 18.41 -10.93 -6.38
N GLY A 32 18.04 -9.71 -6.75
CA GLY A 32 18.88 -8.53 -6.68
C GLY A 32 18.72 -7.80 -5.34
N ILE A 33 19.21 -6.57 -5.30
CA ILE A 33 19.06 -5.66 -4.15
C ILE A 33 18.68 -4.28 -4.67
N TYR A 34 17.62 -3.72 -4.12
CA TYR A 34 17.22 -2.33 -4.31
C TYR A 34 17.34 -1.55 -3.02
N LEU A 35 17.66 -0.27 -3.15
CA LEU A 35 17.53 0.72 -2.10
C LEU A 35 16.32 1.60 -2.42
N PHE A 36 15.32 1.53 -1.55
CA PHE A 36 14.14 2.37 -1.61
C PHE A 36 14.43 3.67 -0.86
N GLN A 37 14.26 4.79 -1.56
CA GLN A 37 14.25 6.12 -0.95
C GLN A 37 12.82 6.64 -0.92
N PHE A 38 12.23 6.70 0.27
CA PHE A 38 10.93 7.34 0.47
C PHE A 38 11.10 8.85 0.50
N THR A 39 10.29 9.56 -0.29
CA THR A 39 10.37 11.03 -0.36
C THR A 39 9.29 11.68 0.50
N ASP A 40 9.48 12.96 0.80
CA ASP A 40 8.47 13.80 1.45
C ASP A 40 7.35 14.22 0.49
N ASP A 41 7.38 13.73 -0.75
CA ASP A 41 6.32 13.97 -1.72
C ASP A 41 5.05 13.20 -1.34
N TYR A 42 3.92 13.72 -1.77
CA TYR A 42 2.64 13.00 -1.72
C TYR A 42 1.99 12.99 -3.10
N SER A 43 1.08 12.03 -3.28
CA SER A 43 0.33 11.84 -4.51
C SER A 43 -1.12 11.50 -4.19
N ILE A 44 -2.04 12.20 -4.85
CA ILE A 44 -3.48 11.94 -4.80
C ILE A 44 -4.05 12.03 -6.21
N PHE A 45 -5.21 11.41 -6.42
CA PHE A 45 -5.92 11.38 -7.72
C PHE A 45 -5.05 10.93 -8.90
N ASP A 46 -4.02 10.11 -8.66
CA ASP A 46 -3.09 9.62 -9.70
C ASP A 46 -2.42 10.76 -10.49
N TYR A 47 -2.33 11.95 -9.89
CA TYR A 47 -1.68 13.12 -10.50
C TYR A 47 -0.17 12.92 -10.69
N GLY A 48 0.44 12.08 -9.86
CA GLY A 48 1.88 12.07 -9.65
C GLY A 48 2.26 12.96 -8.46
N LYS A 49 3.41 13.61 -8.51
CA LYS A 49 3.92 14.46 -7.43
C LYS A 49 3.07 15.73 -7.29
N MET A 50 2.54 15.96 -6.10
CA MET A 50 1.79 17.16 -5.72
C MET A 50 2.76 18.34 -5.45
N PRO A 51 2.28 19.60 -5.43
CA PRO A 51 3.16 20.79 -5.45
C PRO A 51 3.86 21.07 -4.12
N ASP A 52 3.44 20.43 -3.02
CA ASP A 52 4.05 20.54 -1.70
C ASP A 52 4.80 19.26 -1.32
N THR A 53 5.75 19.42 -0.40
CA THR A 53 6.33 18.33 0.39
C THR A 53 5.77 18.34 1.81
N LEU A 54 5.69 17.16 2.43
CA LEU A 54 5.31 16.95 3.82
C LEU A 54 6.57 16.54 4.59
N GLU A 55 7.25 17.50 5.20
CA GLU A 55 8.56 17.32 5.83
C GLU A 55 8.58 16.15 6.82
N GLY A 56 9.49 15.19 6.63
CA GLY A 56 9.62 14.01 7.48
C GLY A 56 8.68 12.87 7.14
N LYS A 57 7.75 13.02 6.17
CA LYS A 57 6.89 11.93 5.68
C LYS A 57 7.72 10.75 5.19
N GLY A 58 8.74 10.99 4.36
CA GLY A 58 9.56 9.93 3.79
C GLY A 58 10.22 9.07 4.87
N ALA A 59 10.78 9.71 5.89
CA ALA A 59 11.38 9.00 7.01
C ALA A 59 10.35 8.29 7.88
N ALA A 60 9.21 8.93 8.18
CA ALA A 60 8.13 8.34 8.95
C ALA A 60 7.58 7.06 8.29
N LEU A 61 7.38 7.10 6.96
CA LEU A 61 6.95 5.96 6.16
C LEU A 61 8.01 4.85 6.10
N THR A 62 9.29 5.22 5.95
CA THR A 62 10.41 4.26 5.96
C THR A 62 10.45 3.47 7.27
N LEU A 63 10.42 4.18 8.41
CA LEU A 63 10.52 3.57 9.74
C LEU A 63 9.37 2.62 10.01
N MET A 64 8.14 3.02 9.68
CA MET A 64 6.98 2.20 9.95
C MET A 64 6.84 1.04 8.95
N ALA A 65 7.19 1.22 7.67
CA ALA A 65 7.28 0.09 6.73
C ALA A 65 8.32 -0.95 7.21
N ALA A 66 9.52 -0.49 7.58
CA ALA A 66 10.57 -1.35 8.10
C ALA A 66 10.17 -2.06 9.39
N ASN A 67 9.57 -1.34 10.34
CA ASN A 67 9.11 -1.92 11.60
C ASN A 67 7.98 -2.94 11.40
N ILE A 68 7.04 -2.67 10.49
CA ILE A 68 5.99 -3.64 10.13
C ILE A 68 6.60 -4.90 9.53
N PHE A 69 7.60 -4.78 8.64
CA PHE A 69 8.29 -5.95 8.09
C PHE A 69 9.06 -6.74 9.16
N GLU A 70 9.78 -6.08 10.06
CA GLU A 70 10.45 -6.74 11.18
C GLU A 70 9.47 -7.52 12.07
N ARG A 71 8.29 -6.94 12.35
CA ARG A 71 7.22 -7.61 13.12
C ARG A 71 6.54 -8.74 12.35
N LEU A 72 6.33 -8.59 11.04
CA LEU A 72 5.80 -9.66 10.19
C LEU A 72 6.75 -10.86 10.16
N GLU A 73 8.06 -10.63 10.22
CA GLU A 73 9.06 -11.69 10.27
C GLU A 73 9.20 -12.33 11.67
N ASP A 74 8.62 -11.73 12.72
CA ASP A 74 8.65 -12.24 14.09
C ASP A 74 7.48 -13.24 14.34
N PRO A 75 7.77 -14.53 14.58
CA PRO A 75 6.72 -15.52 14.87
C PRO A 75 5.86 -15.18 16.09
N SER A 76 6.39 -14.45 17.08
CA SER A 76 5.68 -14.11 18.31
C SER A 76 4.52 -13.13 18.06
N GLU A 77 4.64 -12.24 17.06
CA GLU A 77 3.56 -11.33 16.67
C GLU A 77 2.40 -12.10 16.02
N TRP A 78 2.68 -13.19 15.29
CA TRP A 78 1.64 -14.09 14.75
C TRP A 78 0.98 -14.93 15.84
N GLN A 79 1.71 -15.33 16.86
CA GLN A 79 1.15 -16.00 18.04
C GLN A 79 0.22 -15.05 18.80
N SER A 80 0.63 -13.79 18.99
CA SER A 80 -0.19 -12.72 19.56
C SER A 80 -1.46 -12.47 18.72
N LEU A 81 -1.34 -12.46 17.39
CA LEU A 81 -2.50 -12.37 16.50
C LEU A 81 -3.49 -13.50 16.76
N ALA A 82 -3.03 -14.75 16.93
CA ALA A 82 -3.91 -15.91 17.06
C ALA A 82 -4.85 -15.86 18.28
N THR A 83 -4.48 -15.11 19.32
CA THR A 83 -5.31 -14.87 20.52
C THR A 83 -5.94 -13.48 20.56
N SER A 84 -5.80 -12.70 19.48
CA SER A 84 -6.23 -11.31 19.42
C SER A 84 -7.75 -11.16 19.39
N PRO A 85 -8.32 -10.13 20.05
CA PRO A 85 -9.76 -9.85 19.96
C PRO A 85 -10.22 -9.44 18.55
N VAL A 86 -9.31 -9.11 17.62
CA VAL A 86 -9.68 -8.71 16.25
C VAL A 86 -10.40 -9.82 15.48
N TRP A 87 -10.18 -11.10 15.81
CA TRP A 87 -10.95 -12.21 15.22
C TRP A 87 -12.44 -12.10 15.50
N GLY A 88 -12.83 -11.45 16.60
CA GLY A 88 -14.23 -11.16 16.92
C GLY A 88 -14.90 -10.19 15.95
N LYS A 89 -14.11 -9.41 15.18
CA LYS A 89 -14.64 -8.52 14.13
C LYS A 89 -15.08 -9.24 12.86
N ILE A 90 -14.74 -10.53 12.69
CA ILE A 90 -15.22 -11.35 11.59
C ILE A 90 -16.51 -12.05 12.04
N GLU A 91 -17.65 -11.56 11.57
CA GLU A 91 -18.98 -12.10 11.87
C GLU A 91 -19.22 -13.46 11.19
N ASP A 92 -18.70 -13.62 9.97
CA ASP A 92 -18.73 -14.89 9.23
C ASP A 92 -17.88 -15.95 9.95
N THR A 93 -18.55 -16.83 10.68
CA THR A 93 -17.89 -17.83 11.53
C THR A 93 -17.11 -18.87 10.75
N ASP A 94 -17.50 -19.14 9.50
CA ASP A 94 -16.86 -20.14 8.66
C ASP A 94 -15.56 -19.59 8.08
N VAL A 95 -15.58 -18.34 7.59
CA VAL A 95 -14.35 -17.64 7.18
C VAL A 95 -13.39 -17.49 8.35
N ARG A 96 -13.89 -17.09 9.52
CA ARG A 96 -13.07 -16.95 10.73
C ARG A 96 -12.40 -18.26 11.12
N ARG A 97 -13.16 -19.35 11.19
CA ARG A 97 -12.64 -20.68 11.52
C ARG A 97 -11.60 -21.15 10.50
N ARG A 98 -11.89 -21.02 9.21
CA ARG A 98 -10.97 -21.41 8.12
C ARG A 98 -9.61 -20.71 8.23
N LEU A 99 -9.60 -19.41 8.53
CA LEU A 99 -8.36 -18.65 8.68
C LEU A 99 -7.60 -19.01 9.96
N LEU A 100 -8.30 -19.19 11.09
CA LEU A 100 -7.70 -19.58 12.38
C LEU A 100 -7.07 -20.97 12.34
N ASP A 101 -7.75 -21.91 11.68
CA ASP A 101 -7.33 -23.31 11.59
C ASP A 101 -6.41 -23.58 10.38
N SER A 102 -6.08 -22.54 9.61
CA SER A 102 -5.27 -22.67 8.41
C SER A 102 -3.86 -23.20 8.71
N SER A 103 -3.35 -24.03 7.80
CA SER A 103 -1.95 -24.46 7.80
C SER A 103 -1.01 -23.25 7.60
N THR A 104 -1.46 -22.24 6.84
CA THR A 104 -0.73 -20.98 6.65
C THR A 104 -0.52 -20.25 7.97
N LEU A 105 -1.58 -19.97 8.76
CA LEU A 105 -1.41 -19.32 10.06
C LEU A 105 -0.55 -20.15 11.02
N SER A 106 -0.70 -21.47 10.99
CA SER A 106 0.13 -22.39 11.79
C SER A 106 1.62 -22.27 11.45
N ARG A 107 1.97 -22.17 10.16
CA ARG A 107 3.34 -21.90 9.70
C ARG A 107 3.82 -20.52 10.13
N LEU A 108 2.99 -19.48 9.99
CA LEU A 108 3.35 -18.11 10.37
C LEU A 108 3.65 -17.95 11.86
N LYS A 109 2.88 -18.61 12.74
CA LYS A 109 3.15 -18.68 14.19
C LYS A 109 4.49 -19.31 14.54
N LYS A 110 5.05 -20.14 13.66
CA LYS A 110 6.31 -20.85 13.87
C LYS A 110 7.49 -20.11 13.26
N ASP A 111 7.34 -19.65 12.03
CA ASP A 111 8.45 -19.20 11.19
C ASP A 111 8.43 -17.70 10.88
N GLY A 112 7.34 -17.00 11.22
CA GLY A 112 7.06 -15.64 10.76
C GLY A 112 6.70 -15.61 9.27
N PHE A 113 6.41 -14.42 8.74
CA PHE A 113 6.16 -14.22 7.32
C PHE A 113 7.37 -13.56 6.65
N LYS A 114 7.96 -14.24 5.66
CA LYS A 114 9.10 -13.69 4.92
C LYS A 114 8.71 -12.51 4.05
N THR A 115 9.49 -11.46 4.15
CA THR A 115 9.34 -10.23 3.36
C THR A 115 10.58 -10.04 2.50
N HIS A 116 10.55 -9.04 1.62
CA HIS A 116 11.74 -8.62 0.89
C HIS A 116 12.67 -7.70 1.71
N TYR A 117 12.31 -7.34 2.95
CA TYR A 117 13.07 -6.40 3.78
C TYR A 117 14.44 -6.96 4.15
N ARG A 118 15.47 -6.13 4.08
CA ARG A 118 16.84 -6.48 4.50
C ARG A 118 17.37 -5.65 5.66
N GLY A 119 16.81 -4.45 5.85
CA GLY A 119 17.27 -3.48 6.83
C GLY A 119 17.01 -2.05 6.36
N VAL A 120 17.36 -1.10 7.21
CA VAL A 120 17.40 0.33 6.89
C VAL A 120 18.85 0.82 6.90
N ARG A 121 19.14 1.93 6.20
CA ARG A 121 20.49 2.53 6.18
C ARG A 121 20.58 3.62 7.24
N ASP A 122 21.53 3.48 8.17
CA ASP A 122 21.84 4.53 9.16
C ASP A 122 22.59 5.73 8.53
N ALA A 123 22.85 6.76 9.33
CA ALA A 123 23.61 7.96 8.97
C ALA A 123 24.94 7.68 8.27
N SER A 124 25.61 6.59 8.69
CA SER A 124 26.90 6.15 8.18
C SER A 124 26.79 5.24 6.96
N GLY A 125 25.57 4.93 6.51
CA GLY A 125 25.29 4.03 5.40
C GLY A 125 25.30 2.54 5.77
N ARG A 126 25.39 2.17 7.05
CA ARG A 126 25.36 0.77 7.48
C ARG A 126 23.94 0.23 7.45
N LEU A 127 23.81 -1.05 7.10
CA LEU A 127 22.54 -1.76 7.15
C LEU A 127 22.25 -2.19 8.60
N VAL A 128 21.15 -1.71 9.15
CA VAL A 128 20.75 -1.93 10.55
C VAL A 128 19.26 -2.23 10.67
N LYS A 129 18.82 -2.67 11.85
CA LYS A 129 17.39 -2.78 12.19
C LYS A 129 16.83 -1.45 12.66
N THR A 130 15.51 -1.32 12.69
CA THR A 130 14.86 -0.09 13.15
C THR A 130 15.20 0.24 14.61
N SER A 131 15.41 -0.77 15.45
CA SER A 131 15.79 -0.63 16.86
C SER A 131 17.18 -0.01 17.09
N ASP A 132 18.07 -0.07 16.09
CA ASP A 132 19.45 0.39 16.20
C ASP A 132 19.63 1.84 15.74
N LEU A 133 18.59 2.43 15.12
CA LEU A 133 18.63 3.80 14.63
C LEU A 133 18.70 4.81 15.77
N ARG A 134 19.51 5.86 15.56
CA ARG A 134 19.62 7.02 16.44
C ARG A 134 18.97 8.28 15.86
N GLU A 135 18.67 8.25 14.57
CA GLU A 135 18.02 9.32 13.82
C GLU A 135 17.13 8.71 12.72
N PRO A 136 16.13 9.45 12.21
CA PRO A 136 15.28 8.97 11.13
C PRO A 136 16.07 8.77 9.84
N THR A 137 15.62 7.83 9.01
CA THR A 137 16.19 7.57 7.68
C THR A 137 15.08 7.43 6.65
N THR A 138 15.36 7.82 5.41
CA THR A 138 14.47 7.65 4.25
C THR A 138 14.80 6.40 3.43
N LEU A 139 15.81 5.63 3.87
CA LEU A 139 16.44 4.59 3.08
C LEU A 139 16.19 3.19 3.66
N MET A 140 15.51 2.36 2.88
CA MET A 140 15.23 0.96 3.17
C MET A 140 15.86 0.07 2.11
N GLU A 141 16.66 -0.92 2.51
CA GLU A 141 17.19 -1.91 1.59
C GLU A 141 16.24 -3.10 1.51
N VAL A 142 16.00 -3.57 0.29
CA VAL A 142 15.14 -4.72 0.01
C VAL A 142 15.79 -5.67 -0.99
N ALA A 143 15.48 -6.95 -0.87
CA ALA A 143 15.69 -7.91 -1.93
C ALA A 143 14.80 -7.54 -3.12
N SER A 144 15.35 -7.55 -4.33
CA SER A 144 14.60 -7.25 -5.55
C SER A 144 14.44 -8.47 -6.43
N VAL A 145 13.37 -8.47 -7.22
CA VAL A 145 13.04 -9.50 -8.19
C VAL A 145 12.96 -8.89 -9.57
N ARG A 146 12.82 -9.71 -10.62
CA ARG A 146 12.62 -9.21 -11.98
C ARG A 146 11.25 -8.55 -12.12
N ILE A 147 11.21 -7.40 -12.78
CA ILE A 147 9.96 -6.72 -13.15
C ILE A 147 9.65 -7.08 -14.59
N ILE A 148 8.75 -8.04 -14.78
CA ILE A 148 8.33 -8.52 -16.10
C ILE A 148 7.08 -7.74 -16.49
N ARG A 149 7.21 -6.81 -17.44
CA ARG A 149 6.09 -5.99 -17.88
C ARG A 149 5.26 -6.72 -18.93
N PRO A 150 3.91 -6.67 -18.85
CA PRO A 150 3.07 -7.21 -19.91
C PRO A 150 3.27 -6.44 -21.21
N GLN A 151 3.14 -7.13 -22.34
CA GLN A 151 3.24 -6.52 -23.65
C GLN A 151 1.88 -5.95 -24.10
N ARG A 152 1.92 -4.82 -24.77
CA ARG A 152 0.73 -4.20 -25.35
C ARG A 152 0.39 -4.87 -26.68
N LEU A 153 -0.79 -5.47 -26.81
CA LEU A 153 -1.29 -6.06 -28.03
C LEU A 153 -2.58 -5.36 -28.51
N MET A 154 -2.76 -5.31 -29.83
CA MET A 154 -4.00 -4.88 -30.48
C MET A 154 -4.65 -6.11 -31.13
N GLU A 155 -5.82 -6.51 -30.65
CA GLU A 155 -6.55 -7.69 -31.13
C GLU A 155 -7.97 -7.25 -31.54
N ASN A 156 -8.31 -7.40 -32.82
CA ASN A 156 -9.60 -6.97 -33.41
C ASN A 156 -9.97 -5.51 -33.09
N GLY A 157 -8.98 -4.61 -33.09
CA GLY A 157 -9.17 -3.20 -32.76
C GLY A 157 -9.26 -2.88 -31.26
N ASN A 158 -9.24 -3.90 -30.39
CA ASN A 158 -9.26 -3.74 -28.94
C ASN A 158 -7.85 -3.88 -28.34
N LEU A 159 -7.56 -3.02 -27.37
CA LEU A 159 -6.33 -3.07 -26.60
C LEU A 159 -6.36 -4.26 -25.62
N ARG A 160 -5.32 -5.09 -25.63
CA ARG A 160 -5.13 -6.19 -24.68
C ARG A 160 -3.70 -6.19 -24.13
N TRP A 161 -3.53 -6.68 -22.91
CA TRP A 161 -2.23 -6.86 -22.27
C TRP A 161 -1.86 -8.34 -22.27
N ASP A 162 -0.69 -8.67 -22.81
CA ASP A 162 -0.15 -10.02 -22.83
C ASP A 162 0.80 -10.26 -21.66
N TYR A 163 0.43 -11.23 -20.83
CA TYR A 163 1.18 -11.67 -19.66
C TYR A 163 1.93 -13.00 -19.91
N SER A 164 2.04 -13.47 -21.15
CA SER A 164 2.68 -14.75 -21.51
C SER A 164 4.11 -14.93 -20.98
N ALA A 165 4.85 -13.83 -20.78
CA ALA A 165 6.18 -13.85 -20.16
C ALA A 165 6.17 -14.21 -18.66
N ILE A 166 5.00 -14.20 -18.02
CA ILE A 166 4.77 -14.59 -16.62
C ILE A 166 3.99 -15.92 -16.65
N PHE A 167 4.71 -17.03 -16.53
CA PHE A 167 4.17 -18.38 -16.68
C PHE A 167 4.37 -19.21 -15.39
N ARG A 168 3.65 -20.34 -15.30
CA ARG A 168 3.71 -21.24 -14.13
C ARG A 168 5.10 -21.83 -13.94
N GLY A 169 5.57 -21.86 -12.69
CA GLY A 169 6.91 -22.33 -12.34
C GLY A 169 8.01 -21.28 -12.50
N LEU A 170 7.69 -20.11 -13.07
CA LEU A 170 8.61 -18.96 -13.05
C LEU A 170 8.90 -18.53 -11.61
N LYS A 171 10.13 -18.11 -11.34
CA LYS A 171 10.55 -17.60 -10.05
C LYS A 171 11.21 -16.24 -10.19
N ASN A 172 11.41 -15.59 -9.05
CA ASN A 172 12.10 -14.32 -8.90
C ASN A 172 11.46 -13.22 -9.77
N TYR A 173 10.16 -13.00 -9.57
CA TYR A 173 9.40 -11.94 -10.24
C TYR A 173 8.37 -11.27 -9.32
N LEU A 174 7.98 -10.03 -9.66
CA LEU A 174 6.86 -9.33 -9.01
C LEU A 174 5.54 -9.94 -9.50
N VAL A 175 4.69 -10.42 -8.61
CA VAL A 175 3.34 -10.85 -8.99
C VAL A 175 2.57 -9.60 -9.45
N PRO A 176 2.04 -9.56 -10.69
CA PRO A 176 1.47 -8.34 -11.30
C PRO A 176 0.06 -8.01 -10.78
N LEU A 177 -0.13 -8.08 -9.46
CA LEU A 177 -1.40 -7.84 -8.77
C LEU A 177 -1.21 -6.87 -7.62
N GLU A 178 -2.12 -5.90 -7.50
CA GLU A 178 -2.42 -5.30 -6.20
C GLU A 178 -3.50 -6.13 -5.51
N ASN A 179 -3.23 -6.57 -4.29
CA ASN A 179 -4.12 -7.43 -3.51
C ASN A 179 -4.82 -6.57 -2.48
N ILE A 180 -6.06 -6.17 -2.77
CA ILE A 180 -6.81 -5.19 -2.01
C ILE A 180 -7.70 -5.94 -1.03
N PHE A 181 -7.51 -5.71 0.27
CA PHE A 181 -8.39 -6.26 1.31
C PHE A 181 -9.30 -5.16 1.86
N ARG A 182 -10.50 -5.55 2.31
CA ARG A 182 -11.42 -4.64 3.01
C ARG A 182 -12.10 -5.31 4.18
N PHE A 183 -12.14 -4.60 5.31
CA PHE A 183 -12.93 -4.92 6.49
C PHE A 183 -14.21 -4.07 6.58
N GLY A 184 -14.26 -2.94 5.88
CA GLY A 184 -15.42 -2.04 5.88
C GLY A 184 -15.42 -1.13 4.66
N LEU A 185 -16.38 -0.20 4.61
CA LEU A 185 -16.47 0.83 3.58
C LEU A 185 -16.38 2.23 4.20
N PRO A 186 -15.17 2.72 4.52
CA PRO A 186 -15.02 4.08 5.03
C PRO A 186 -15.35 5.10 3.92
N LYS A 187 -15.58 6.35 4.32
CA LYS A 187 -15.78 7.47 3.39
C LYS A 187 -14.68 7.51 2.34
N GLY A 188 -15.08 7.61 1.06
CA GLY A 188 -14.15 7.62 -0.08
C GLY A 188 -13.76 6.23 -0.60
N SER A 189 -14.35 5.14 -0.09
CA SER A 189 -14.10 3.80 -0.62
C SER A 189 -14.55 3.64 -2.07
N SER A 190 -13.64 3.17 -2.93
CA SER A 190 -13.94 2.95 -4.36
C SER A 190 -14.96 1.84 -4.58
N LEU A 191 -15.16 0.96 -3.59
CA LEU A 191 -16.19 -0.08 -3.63
C LEU A 191 -17.61 0.50 -3.59
N LEU A 192 -17.81 1.68 -2.97
CA LEU A 192 -19.10 2.36 -2.95
C LEU A 192 -19.57 2.72 -4.37
N GLU A 193 -18.66 3.26 -5.20
CA GLU A 193 -18.98 3.57 -6.60
C GLU A 193 -19.26 2.30 -7.42
N ARG A 194 -18.57 1.19 -7.13
CA ARG A 194 -18.81 -0.09 -7.80
C ARG A 194 -20.18 -0.67 -7.43
N PHE A 195 -20.56 -0.62 -6.16
CA PHE A 195 -21.90 -1.02 -5.73
C PHE A 195 -23.00 -0.14 -6.30
N ALA A 196 -22.78 1.18 -6.39
CA ALA A 196 -23.73 2.09 -7.02
C ALA A 196 -23.93 1.79 -8.52
N LYS A 197 -22.86 1.41 -9.23
CA LYS A 197 -22.91 1.04 -10.66
C LYS A 197 -23.47 -0.37 -10.89
N ASN A 198 -23.14 -1.31 -10.02
CA ASN A 198 -23.55 -2.70 -10.10
C ASN A 198 -23.76 -3.30 -8.69
N PRO A 199 -24.99 -3.27 -8.16
CA PRO A 199 -25.32 -3.86 -6.86
C PRO A 199 -25.02 -5.36 -6.75
N ASP A 200 -25.11 -6.11 -7.85
CA ASP A 200 -24.82 -7.56 -7.87
C ASP A 200 -23.32 -7.86 -7.69
N TYR A 201 -22.45 -6.86 -7.83
CA TYR A 201 -21.02 -7.00 -7.51
C TYR A 201 -20.80 -7.39 -6.03
N ALA A 202 -21.74 -7.10 -5.12
CA ALA A 202 -21.65 -7.59 -3.75
C ALA A 202 -21.59 -9.13 -3.68
N LYS A 203 -22.34 -9.83 -4.54
CA LYS A 203 -22.39 -11.30 -4.56
C LYS A 203 -21.05 -11.90 -4.98
N THR A 204 -20.32 -11.26 -5.89
CA THR A 204 -19.00 -11.74 -6.34
C THR A 204 -17.94 -11.63 -5.24
N LEU A 205 -18.15 -10.74 -4.26
CA LEU A 205 -17.32 -10.59 -3.07
C LEU A 205 -17.76 -11.49 -1.90
N GLY A 206 -18.79 -12.33 -2.10
CA GLY A 206 -19.37 -13.19 -1.06
C GLY A 206 -20.25 -12.43 -0.06
N LEU A 207 -20.75 -11.25 -0.42
CA LEU A 207 -21.69 -10.47 0.38
C LEU A 207 -23.13 -10.70 -0.08
N LYS A 208 -24.08 -10.69 0.87
CA LYS A 208 -25.51 -10.87 0.56
C LYS A 208 -26.12 -9.67 -0.15
N LYS A 209 -25.66 -8.46 0.18
CA LYS A 209 -26.11 -7.18 -0.38
C LYS A 209 -24.99 -6.14 -0.30
N PRO A 210 -25.06 -5.06 -1.11
CA PRO A 210 -24.18 -3.91 -0.94
C PRO A 210 -24.24 -3.36 0.49
N ALA A 211 -23.06 -3.10 1.05
CA ALA A 211 -22.92 -2.45 2.34
C ALA A 211 -22.83 -0.93 2.17
N ALA A 212 -23.29 -0.19 3.19
CA ALA A 212 -23.35 1.27 3.15
C ALA A 212 -22.00 1.92 3.51
N GLU A 213 -21.82 3.19 3.15
CA GLU A 213 -20.68 3.97 3.67
C GLU A 213 -20.71 4.00 5.21
N GLY A 214 -19.54 3.88 5.83
CA GLY A 214 -19.36 3.85 7.28
C GLY A 214 -19.65 2.50 7.94
N SER A 215 -19.96 1.45 7.16
CA SER A 215 -20.25 0.11 7.72
C SER A 215 -19.05 -0.84 7.67
N TRP A 216 -18.93 -1.68 8.70
CA TRP A 216 -18.07 -2.86 8.69
C TRP A 216 -18.73 -3.96 7.84
N LEU A 217 -17.90 -4.78 7.20
CA LEU A 217 -18.34 -5.94 6.45
C LEU A 217 -18.41 -7.15 7.40
N PRO A 218 -19.36 -8.07 7.19
CA PRO A 218 -19.48 -9.29 8.01
C PRO A 218 -18.28 -10.23 7.86
N ARG A 219 -17.51 -10.07 6.78
CA ARG A 219 -16.29 -10.82 6.47
C ARG A 219 -15.29 -9.92 5.77
N PRO A 220 -13.98 -10.19 5.89
CA PRO A 220 -13.01 -9.55 5.00
C PRO A 220 -13.31 -9.95 3.55
N VAL A 221 -13.20 -8.99 2.65
CA VAL A 221 -13.34 -9.20 1.21
C VAL A 221 -12.05 -8.82 0.50
N MET A 222 -11.85 -9.39 -0.68
CA MET A 222 -10.66 -9.16 -1.49
C MET A 222 -11.05 -8.75 -2.90
N GLU A 223 -10.35 -7.75 -3.42
CA GLU A 223 -10.38 -7.35 -4.82
C GLU A 223 -8.96 -7.42 -5.37
N PHE A 224 -8.84 -7.62 -6.68
CA PHE A 224 -7.57 -7.56 -7.39
C PHE A 224 -7.60 -6.43 -8.40
N SER A 225 -6.48 -5.73 -8.53
CA SER A 225 -6.21 -4.91 -9.71
C SER A 225 -4.88 -5.25 -10.34
N THR A 226 -4.73 -4.91 -11.62
CA THR A 226 -3.47 -5.06 -12.33
C THR A 226 -2.39 -4.24 -11.64
N LYS A 227 -1.17 -4.77 -11.63
CA LYS A 227 0.06 -4.01 -11.38
C LYS A 227 0.89 -4.11 -12.65
N LEU A 228 1.48 -2.98 -13.09
CA LEU A 228 2.35 -2.83 -14.28
C LEU A 228 1.65 -2.43 -15.60
N GLU A 229 0.32 -2.40 -15.65
CA GLU A 229 -0.40 -1.67 -16.71
C GLU A 229 -0.31 -0.15 -16.47
N PRO A 230 -0.56 0.71 -17.47
CA PRO A 230 -0.56 2.17 -17.29
C PRO A 230 -1.58 2.69 -16.26
N GLY A 231 -2.62 1.90 -15.97
CA GLY A 231 -3.56 2.16 -14.90
C GLY A 231 -4.09 0.87 -14.29
N ASP A 232 -4.53 0.95 -13.04
CA ASP A 232 -4.97 -0.20 -12.26
C ASP A 232 -6.37 -0.61 -12.69
N ARG A 233 -6.48 -1.79 -13.33
CA ARG A 233 -7.74 -2.35 -13.78
C ARG A 233 -8.20 -3.43 -12.82
N TYR A 234 -9.38 -3.25 -12.23
CA TYR A 234 -9.99 -4.25 -11.36
C TYR A 234 -10.38 -5.50 -12.15
N MET A 235 -10.22 -6.66 -11.52
CA MET A 235 -10.49 -7.95 -12.16
C MET A 235 -11.07 -8.97 -11.18
N MET A 236 -11.63 -10.03 -11.75
CA MET A 236 -12.12 -11.18 -10.99
C MET A 236 -10.96 -12.13 -10.62
N PRO A 237 -11.10 -12.94 -9.56
CA PRO A 237 -10.04 -13.86 -9.11
C PRO A 237 -9.51 -14.79 -10.20
N GLU A 238 -10.36 -15.23 -11.14
CA GLU A 238 -9.96 -16.13 -12.23
C GLU A 238 -9.01 -15.47 -13.22
N GLU A 239 -9.20 -14.17 -13.49
CA GLU A 239 -8.26 -13.38 -14.31
C GLU A 239 -6.99 -13.08 -13.52
N ALA A 240 -7.12 -12.71 -12.25
CA ALA A 240 -5.97 -12.45 -11.37
C ALA A 240 -5.03 -13.66 -11.29
N GLN A 241 -5.59 -14.86 -11.07
CA GLN A 241 -4.82 -16.10 -11.10
C GLN A 241 -4.11 -16.28 -12.43
N ARG A 242 -4.81 -16.08 -13.56
CA ARG A 242 -4.25 -16.28 -14.90
C ARG A 242 -3.06 -15.37 -15.17
N ILE A 243 -3.16 -14.08 -14.85
CA ILE A 243 -2.07 -13.11 -15.12
C ILE A 243 -0.94 -13.18 -14.08
N SER A 244 -1.22 -13.74 -12.90
CA SER A 244 -0.24 -13.81 -11.81
C SER A 244 0.93 -14.76 -12.09
N GLY A 245 0.75 -15.73 -13.00
CA GLY A 245 1.68 -16.85 -13.21
C GLY A 245 1.67 -17.90 -12.09
N LEU A 246 0.81 -17.76 -11.08
CA LEU A 246 0.74 -18.69 -9.95
C LEU A 246 -0.06 -19.95 -10.28
N GLU A 247 0.36 -21.07 -9.70
CA GLU A 247 -0.45 -22.28 -9.71
C GLU A 247 -1.70 -22.14 -8.83
N GLY A 248 -2.65 -23.06 -8.96
CA GLY A 248 -3.92 -23.02 -8.21
C GLY A 248 -3.73 -22.95 -6.69
N GLN A 249 -2.85 -23.79 -6.15
CA GLN A 249 -2.56 -23.77 -4.72
C GLN A 249 -1.81 -22.49 -4.30
N GLU A 250 -0.84 -22.04 -5.09
CA GLU A 250 -0.09 -20.81 -4.78
C GLU A 250 -0.97 -19.57 -4.80
N PHE A 251 -1.96 -19.51 -5.71
CA PHE A 251 -2.92 -18.41 -5.74
C PHE A 251 -3.86 -18.44 -4.52
N GLN A 252 -4.30 -19.63 -4.09
CA GLN A 252 -5.05 -19.76 -2.84
C GLN A 252 -4.22 -19.34 -1.62
N ASP A 253 -2.95 -19.74 -1.57
CA ASP A 253 -2.01 -19.33 -0.54
C ASP A 253 -1.83 -17.80 -0.52
N LEU A 254 -1.75 -17.15 -1.70
CA LEU A 254 -1.69 -15.69 -1.83
C LEU A 254 -2.95 -15.03 -1.23
N GLN A 255 -4.14 -15.57 -1.52
CA GLN A 255 -5.39 -15.06 -0.95
C GLN A 255 -5.42 -15.20 0.57
N GLU A 256 -5.04 -16.37 1.08
CA GLU A 256 -4.99 -16.61 2.53
C GLU A 256 -3.96 -15.71 3.22
N LEU A 257 -2.74 -15.61 2.67
CA LEU A 257 -1.70 -14.71 3.17
C LEU A 257 -2.17 -13.26 3.17
N THR A 258 -2.86 -12.79 2.13
CA THR A 258 -3.40 -11.42 2.09
C THR A 258 -4.35 -11.15 3.26
N PHE A 259 -5.27 -12.07 3.56
CA PHE A 259 -6.18 -11.91 4.70
C PHE A 259 -5.47 -12.00 6.05
N LEU A 260 -4.52 -12.92 6.20
CA LEU A 260 -3.76 -13.05 7.45
C LEU A 260 -2.87 -11.83 7.70
N VAL A 261 -2.24 -11.26 6.66
CA VAL A 261 -1.50 -9.99 6.73
C VAL A 261 -2.46 -8.84 7.07
N ALA A 262 -3.63 -8.77 6.44
CA ALA A 262 -4.62 -7.74 6.77
C ALA A 262 -5.06 -7.79 8.25
N LEU A 263 -5.27 -9.00 8.80
CA LEU A 263 -5.63 -9.21 10.20
C LEU A 263 -4.45 -8.91 11.14
N PHE A 264 -3.23 -9.26 10.74
CA PHE A 264 -2.01 -8.90 11.44
C PHE A 264 -1.90 -7.37 11.57
N LEU A 265 -2.07 -6.65 10.46
CA LEU A 265 -2.05 -5.19 10.47
C LEU A 265 -3.17 -4.63 11.34
N MET A 266 -4.40 -5.15 11.22
CA MET A 266 -5.51 -4.74 12.08
C MET A 266 -5.18 -4.93 13.57
N HIS A 267 -4.59 -6.07 13.93
CA HIS A 267 -4.12 -6.32 15.29
C HIS A 267 -3.07 -5.30 15.73
N LEU A 268 -2.05 -5.05 14.90
CA LEU A 268 -0.99 -4.09 15.19
C LEU A 268 -1.55 -2.68 15.43
N PHE A 269 -2.37 -2.15 14.50
CA PHE A 269 -2.97 -0.82 14.62
C PHE A 269 -3.93 -0.74 15.83
N SER A 270 -4.65 -1.82 16.15
CA SER A 270 -5.57 -1.83 17.29
C SER A 270 -4.88 -1.64 18.64
N LYS A 271 -3.59 -2.02 18.78
CA LYS A 271 -2.80 -1.84 20.01
C LYS A 271 -2.64 -0.37 20.41
N VAL A 272 -2.78 0.55 19.45
CA VAL A 272 -2.67 2.01 19.67
C VAL A 272 -3.98 2.76 19.38
N GLY A 273 -5.10 2.02 19.34
CA GLY A 273 -6.43 2.57 19.10
C GLY A 273 -6.64 3.11 17.68
N VAL A 274 -5.89 2.60 16.70
CA VAL A 274 -6.09 2.90 15.27
C VAL A 274 -6.88 1.76 14.62
N GLU A 275 -7.89 2.11 13.84
CA GLU A 275 -8.73 1.20 13.08
C GLU A 275 -8.20 1.07 11.65
N LEU A 276 -8.00 -0.18 11.19
CA LEU A 276 -7.72 -0.49 9.80
C LEU A 276 -9.00 -0.91 9.09
N TRP A 277 -9.38 -0.15 8.05
CA TRP A 277 -10.64 -0.37 7.33
C TRP A 277 -10.44 -1.08 5.98
N ASP A 278 -9.42 -0.68 5.22
CA ASP A 278 -9.00 -1.36 3.99
C ASP A 278 -7.55 -1.02 3.65
N GLY A 279 -7.00 -1.72 2.66
CA GLY A 279 -5.66 -1.46 2.17
C GLY A 279 -5.27 -2.39 1.03
N LYS A 280 -4.02 -2.26 0.57
CA LYS A 280 -3.45 -3.14 -0.45
C LYS A 280 -2.07 -3.64 -0.07
N VAL A 281 -1.72 -4.82 -0.55
CA VAL A 281 -0.41 -5.43 -0.42
C VAL A 281 0.05 -6.05 -1.74
N GLU A 282 1.36 -6.15 -1.93
CA GLU A 282 1.99 -6.73 -3.11
C GLU A 282 2.86 -7.92 -2.70
N PHE A 283 2.96 -8.91 -3.58
CA PHE A 283 3.76 -10.11 -3.36
C PHE A 283 4.81 -10.29 -4.44
N LEU A 284 5.95 -10.82 -4.06
CA LEU A 284 6.96 -11.31 -4.98
C LEU A 284 6.92 -12.83 -4.96
N LYS A 285 7.06 -13.44 -6.15
CA LYS A 285 7.18 -14.88 -6.28
C LYS A 285 8.67 -15.24 -6.40
N THR A 286 9.19 -15.88 -5.36
CA THR A 286 10.52 -16.51 -5.33
C THR A 286 10.34 -18.03 -5.34
N ASP A 287 11.12 -18.79 -4.56
CA ASP A 287 10.78 -20.17 -4.20
C ASP A 287 9.45 -20.26 -3.44
N ARG A 288 9.08 -19.16 -2.76
CA ARG A 288 7.81 -18.97 -2.04
C ARG A 288 7.25 -17.58 -2.32
N LEU A 289 6.01 -17.35 -1.93
CA LEU A 289 5.47 -15.99 -1.86
C LEU A 289 6.13 -15.23 -0.72
N VAL A 290 6.61 -14.03 -1.01
CA VAL A 290 7.16 -13.10 -0.01
C VAL A 290 6.45 -11.75 -0.15
N MET A 291 6.33 -11.02 0.95
CA MET A 291 5.77 -9.67 0.91
C MET A 291 6.72 -8.71 0.21
N GLY A 292 6.20 -7.94 -0.74
CA GLY A 292 6.93 -6.91 -1.46
C GLY A 292 6.47 -5.49 -1.13
N ASP A 293 7.04 -4.54 -1.87
CA ASP A 293 6.77 -3.11 -1.78
C ASP A 293 6.95 -2.49 -0.38
N SER A 294 5.89 -1.96 0.22
CA SER A 294 5.85 -1.35 1.55
C SER A 294 4.41 -1.27 2.01
N VAL A 295 4.17 -1.28 3.32
CA VAL A 295 2.82 -1.10 3.87
C VAL A 295 2.80 0.09 4.80
N THR A 296 2.07 1.14 4.39
CA THR A 296 1.98 2.39 5.12
C THR A 296 0.59 3.05 4.96
N PRO A 297 0.27 4.17 5.64
CA PRO A 297 -0.96 4.94 5.43
C PRO A 297 -1.14 5.44 3.99
N ASP A 298 -0.10 5.38 3.15
CA ASP A 298 -0.20 5.65 1.73
C ASP A 298 -0.92 4.52 0.96
N GLU A 299 -0.89 3.30 1.49
CA GLU A 299 -1.47 2.05 0.95
C GLU A 299 -2.67 1.55 1.77
N LEU A 300 -2.89 2.11 2.97
CA LEU A 300 -3.93 1.72 3.93
C LEU A 300 -4.94 2.85 4.15
N ARG A 301 -6.17 2.50 4.58
CA ARG A 301 -7.12 3.43 5.18
C ARG A 301 -7.23 3.20 6.68
N LEU A 302 -6.68 4.15 7.42
CA LEU A 302 -6.59 4.15 8.86
C LEU A 302 -7.48 5.24 9.46
N LEU A 303 -8.17 4.91 10.53
CA LEU A 303 -9.03 5.83 11.26
C LEU A 303 -8.70 5.81 12.75
N LYS A 304 -8.80 6.95 13.42
CA LYS A 304 -8.78 7.02 14.89
C LYS A 304 -9.76 8.09 15.34
N ASN A 305 -10.62 7.75 16.29
CA ASN A 305 -11.70 8.63 16.79
C ASN A 305 -12.57 9.23 15.65
N GLY A 306 -12.85 8.42 14.62
CA GLY A 306 -13.64 8.84 13.45
C GLY A 306 -12.90 9.71 12.42
N VAL A 307 -11.64 10.06 12.66
CA VAL A 307 -10.81 10.87 11.75
C VAL A 307 -9.92 9.96 10.91
N GLN A 308 -9.91 10.14 9.59
CA GLN A 308 -8.99 9.41 8.71
C GLN A 308 -7.57 9.95 8.86
N ILE A 309 -6.58 9.05 9.01
CA ILE A 309 -5.16 9.36 9.20
C ILE A 309 -4.30 8.68 8.10
N SER A 310 -4.83 8.72 6.88
CA SER A 310 -4.21 8.24 5.64
C SER A 310 -4.24 9.36 4.60
N LYS A 311 -4.18 9.07 3.30
CA LYS A 311 -4.30 10.07 2.21
C LYS A 311 -5.68 10.73 2.06
N GLU A 312 -6.75 10.23 2.68
CA GLU A 312 -8.10 10.72 2.41
C GLU A 312 -8.36 12.18 2.84
N PRO A 313 -7.88 12.68 3.99
CA PRO A 313 -8.00 14.09 4.32
C PRO A 313 -7.41 15.02 3.26
N LEU A 314 -6.30 14.65 2.60
CA LEU A 314 -5.79 15.41 1.44
C LEU A 314 -6.81 15.44 0.31
N ARG A 315 -7.41 14.29 -0.04
CA ARG A 315 -8.43 14.24 -1.10
C ARG A 315 -9.63 15.13 -0.77
N GLN A 316 -10.06 15.13 0.49
CA GLN A 316 -11.18 15.97 0.95
C GLN A 316 -10.81 17.46 0.95
N TYR A 317 -9.58 17.81 1.34
CA TYR A 317 -9.08 19.18 1.25
C TYR A 317 -9.16 19.71 -0.19
N TYR A 318 -8.62 18.99 -1.17
CA TYR A 318 -8.66 19.43 -2.57
C TYR A 318 -10.10 19.48 -3.12
N LYS A 319 -10.98 18.57 -2.71
CA LYS A 319 -12.41 18.64 -3.06
C LYS A 319 -13.09 19.89 -2.51
N LYS A 320 -12.76 20.30 -1.29
CA LYS A 320 -13.34 21.45 -0.60
C LYS A 320 -12.81 22.78 -1.12
N PHE A 321 -11.50 22.90 -1.30
CA PHE A 321 -10.82 24.16 -1.58
C PHE A 321 -10.39 24.36 -3.03
N GLN A 322 -10.27 23.28 -3.82
CA GLN A 322 -9.88 23.35 -5.23
C GLN A 322 -10.80 22.48 -6.12
N PRO A 323 -12.14 22.69 -6.07
CA PRO A 323 -13.10 21.84 -6.79
C PRO A 323 -12.91 21.85 -8.31
N ASP A 324 -12.50 22.98 -8.91
CA ASP A 324 -12.22 23.09 -10.35
C ASP A 324 -11.06 22.17 -10.77
N PHE A 325 -9.98 22.13 -9.98
CA PHE A 325 -8.88 21.17 -10.18
C PHE A 325 -9.38 19.72 -10.08
N VAL A 326 -10.21 19.40 -9.07
CA VAL A 326 -10.74 18.05 -8.89
C VAL A 326 -11.65 17.63 -10.05
N GLU A 327 -12.49 18.53 -10.55
CA GLU A 327 -13.32 18.24 -11.71
C GLU A 327 -12.46 17.96 -12.95
N LYS A 328 -11.49 18.84 -13.22
CA LYS A 328 -10.63 18.74 -14.40
C LYS A 328 -9.73 17.50 -14.35
N ILE A 329 -9.15 17.16 -13.20
CA ILE A 329 -8.32 15.94 -13.09
C ILE A 329 -9.13 14.65 -13.30
N MET A 330 -10.40 14.64 -12.87
CA MET A 330 -11.30 13.50 -13.14
C MET A 330 -11.65 13.39 -14.63
N LYS A 331 -11.78 14.52 -15.36
CA LYS A 331 -11.89 14.51 -16.83
C LYS A 331 -10.59 14.06 -17.49
N SER A 332 -9.44 14.55 -17.01
CA SER A 332 -8.11 14.15 -17.50
C SER A 332 -7.86 12.65 -17.37
N LYS A 333 -8.34 12.02 -16.30
CA LYS A 333 -8.29 10.54 -16.14
C LYS A 333 -9.00 9.79 -17.26
N LYS A 334 -10.18 10.26 -17.67
CA LYS A 334 -10.95 9.61 -18.75
C LYS A 334 -10.21 9.71 -20.09
N ILE A 335 -9.64 10.88 -20.38
CA ILE A 335 -8.86 11.13 -21.60
C ILE A 335 -7.54 10.35 -21.58
N ALA A 336 -6.83 10.36 -20.45
CA ALA A 336 -5.58 9.61 -20.28
C ALA A 336 -5.80 8.10 -20.43
N GLY A 337 -6.94 7.56 -19.98
CA GLY A 337 -7.30 6.15 -20.19
C GLY A 337 -7.54 5.76 -21.65
N GLN A 338 -7.75 6.73 -22.54
CA GLN A 338 -7.98 6.54 -23.97
C GLN A 338 -6.76 6.93 -24.82
N THR A 339 -5.72 7.49 -24.21
CA THR A 339 -4.52 8.00 -24.88
C THR A 339 -3.27 7.42 -24.21
N ASN A 340 -2.08 7.72 -24.74
CA ASN A 340 -0.82 7.39 -24.07
C ASN A 340 -0.28 8.56 -23.22
N ARG A 341 -1.09 9.59 -22.97
CA ARG A 341 -0.67 10.79 -22.22
C ARG A 341 -0.87 10.58 -20.73
N ALA A 342 0.07 11.06 -19.92
CA ALA A 342 -0.08 11.04 -18.46
C ALA A 342 -1.22 11.96 -18.02
N ILE A 343 -1.91 11.62 -16.92
CA ILE A 343 -3.04 12.41 -16.38
C ILE A 343 -2.65 13.87 -16.16
N ALA A 344 -1.48 14.12 -15.56
CA ALA A 344 -0.99 15.47 -15.32
C ALA A 344 -0.63 16.23 -16.61
N GLN A 345 -0.23 15.51 -17.67
CA GLN A 345 0.01 16.13 -18.98
C GLN A 345 -1.30 16.62 -19.58
N VAL A 346 -2.31 15.76 -19.61
CA VAL A 346 -3.67 16.10 -20.08
C VAL A 346 -4.23 17.29 -19.30
N LEU A 347 -4.09 17.31 -17.97
CA LEU A 347 -4.59 18.40 -17.13
C LEU A 347 -3.97 19.75 -17.50
N ARG A 348 -2.65 19.79 -17.71
CA ARG A 348 -1.94 21.03 -18.03
C ARG A 348 -2.23 21.51 -19.44
N GLU A 349 -2.15 20.63 -20.42
CA GLU A 349 -2.21 21.00 -21.83
C GLU A 349 -3.67 21.23 -22.29
N ASP A 350 -4.62 20.41 -21.84
CA ASP A 350 -6.00 20.48 -22.35
C ASP A 350 -6.88 21.40 -21.48
N PHE A 351 -6.54 21.56 -20.20
CA PHE A 351 -7.36 22.33 -19.24
C PHE A 351 -6.62 23.53 -18.62
N GLY A 352 -5.34 23.74 -18.92
CA GLY A 352 -4.56 24.85 -18.37
C GLY A 352 -4.50 24.85 -16.83
N CYS A 353 -4.63 23.69 -16.19
CA CYS A 353 -4.88 23.57 -14.76
C CYS A 353 -3.76 22.80 -14.05
N GLN A 354 -3.48 23.18 -12.80
CA GLN A 354 -2.53 22.52 -11.90
C GLN A 354 -3.06 22.61 -10.46
N PRO A 355 -2.74 21.65 -9.58
CA PRO A 355 -3.07 21.76 -8.17
C PRO A 355 -2.33 22.93 -7.54
N GLU A 356 -3.01 23.70 -6.70
CA GLU A 356 -2.38 24.71 -5.86
C GLU A 356 -1.84 24.09 -4.58
N ARG A 357 -1.00 24.86 -3.88
CA ARG A 357 -0.40 24.46 -2.60
C ARG A 357 -1.44 24.36 -1.49
N LEU A 358 -1.14 23.52 -0.50
CA LEU A 358 -1.92 23.41 0.73
C LEU A 358 -1.80 24.69 1.57
N GLN A 359 -2.87 25.07 2.26
CA GLN A 359 -2.84 26.12 3.27
C GLN A 359 -1.94 25.71 4.44
N GLY A 360 -1.26 26.70 5.05
CA GLY A 360 -0.20 26.49 6.04
C GLY A 360 -0.59 25.61 7.23
N ASP A 361 -1.73 25.90 7.86
CA ASP A 361 -2.18 25.18 9.06
C ASP A 361 -2.55 23.72 8.75
N PHE A 362 -3.27 23.50 7.65
CA PHE A 362 -3.61 22.14 7.19
C PHE A 362 -2.35 21.36 6.81
N LYS A 363 -1.42 21.97 6.06
CA LYS A 363 -0.16 21.35 5.67
C LYS A 363 0.66 20.94 6.90
N LYS A 364 0.81 21.84 7.87
CA LYS A 364 1.58 21.60 9.11
C LYS A 364 0.96 20.46 9.93
N THR A 365 -0.35 20.49 10.11
CA THR A 365 -1.09 19.46 10.88
C THR A 365 -0.99 18.11 10.18
N PHE A 366 -1.23 18.06 8.87
CA PHE A 366 -1.19 16.83 8.10
C PHE A 366 0.23 16.25 7.96
N THR A 367 1.27 17.11 7.91
CA THR A 367 2.67 16.68 7.99
C THR A 367 2.94 15.97 9.33
N SER A 368 2.47 16.58 10.43
CA SER A 368 2.63 16.01 11.79
C SER A 368 1.92 14.66 11.94
N MET A 369 0.87 14.39 11.16
CA MET A 369 0.12 13.12 11.21
C MET A 369 1.00 11.92 10.87
N TYR A 370 1.79 11.97 9.79
CA TYR A 370 2.65 10.84 9.41
C TYR A 370 3.70 10.54 10.48
N VAL A 371 4.32 11.61 11.01
CA VAL A 371 5.36 11.50 12.03
C VAL A 371 4.78 10.96 13.34
N ALA A 372 3.66 11.53 13.80
CA ALA A 372 3.01 11.10 15.03
C ALA A 372 2.53 9.66 14.95
N LEU A 373 1.91 9.27 13.82
CA LEU A 373 1.47 7.89 13.59
C LEU A 373 2.64 6.91 13.55
N SER A 374 3.75 7.28 12.90
CA SER A 374 4.95 6.44 12.85
C SER A 374 5.54 6.22 14.25
N GLN A 375 5.67 7.28 15.07
CA GLN A 375 6.16 7.12 16.45
C GLN A 375 5.22 6.28 17.31
N GLU A 376 3.90 6.46 17.17
CA GLU A 376 2.90 5.71 17.93
C GLU A 376 2.97 4.20 17.60
N ILE A 377 3.04 3.85 16.32
CA ILE A 377 3.05 2.45 15.85
C ILE A 377 4.37 1.75 16.13
N THR A 378 5.48 2.45 15.92
CA THR A 378 6.82 1.85 16.06
C THR A 378 7.34 1.91 17.48
N GLY A 379 6.88 2.86 18.30
CA GLY A 379 7.48 3.21 19.59
C GLY A 379 8.82 3.94 19.49
N LEU A 380 9.31 4.21 18.28
CA LEU A 380 10.62 4.83 18.03
C LEU A 380 10.52 6.36 18.14
N LYS A 381 11.16 6.94 19.16
CA LYS A 381 11.18 8.39 19.40
C LYS A 381 12.31 9.09 18.63
N LEU A 382 12.27 9.00 17.30
CA LEU A 382 13.30 9.56 16.42
C LEU A 382 12.96 10.96 15.88
N PHE A 383 11.76 11.48 16.17
CA PHE A 383 11.32 12.79 15.73
C PHE A 383 11.10 13.72 16.92
N PRO A 384 12.12 14.51 17.33
CA PRO A 384 11.97 15.43 18.44
C PRO A 384 10.90 16.47 18.11
N HIS A 385 10.15 16.91 19.12
CA HIS A 385 9.10 17.93 19.00
C HIS A 385 7.84 17.54 18.21
N CYS A 386 7.68 16.26 17.83
CA CYS A 386 6.42 15.81 17.23
C CYS A 386 5.29 15.75 18.30
N PRO A 387 4.12 16.35 18.03
CA PRO A 387 2.96 16.24 18.92
C PRO A 387 2.45 14.79 19.01
N SER A 388 1.75 14.47 20.10
CA SER A 388 1.06 13.17 20.22
C SER A 388 0.05 12.96 19.09
N LEU A 389 -0.19 11.71 18.70
CA LEU A 389 -1.18 11.38 17.66
C LEU A 389 -2.57 11.93 18.00
N ASP A 390 -3.00 11.88 19.27
CA ASP A 390 -4.31 12.40 19.69
C ASP A 390 -4.43 13.92 19.50
N ALA A 391 -3.38 14.68 19.81
CA ALA A 391 -3.35 16.13 19.57
C ALA A 391 -3.46 16.46 18.08
N VAL A 392 -2.76 15.71 17.22
CA VAL A 392 -2.86 15.89 15.75
C VAL A 392 -4.25 15.56 15.25
N ILE A 393 -4.87 14.50 15.77
CA ILE A 393 -6.24 14.11 15.40
C ILE A 393 -7.25 15.20 15.79
N GLY A 394 -7.10 15.81 16.97
CA GLY A 394 -7.91 16.95 17.38
C GLY A 394 -7.82 18.11 16.37
N GLN A 395 -6.60 18.49 16.00
CA GLN A 395 -6.36 19.55 15.02
C GLN A 395 -6.90 19.21 13.63
N LEU A 396 -6.71 17.97 13.16
CA LEU A 396 -7.24 17.55 11.85
C LEU A 396 -8.77 17.62 11.80
N LYS A 397 -9.44 17.30 12.91
CA LYS A 397 -10.90 17.37 13.01
C LYS A 397 -11.42 18.80 12.85
N ASP A 398 -10.72 19.77 13.43
CA ASP A 398 -11.09 21.19 13.36
C ASP A 398 -10.85 21.79 11.96
N LEU A 399 -9.93 21.20 11.18
CA LEU A 399 -9.55 21.67 9.84
C LEU A 399 -10.31 20.96 8.70
N SER A 400 -10.90 19.79 8.96
CA SER A 400 -11.57 18.94 7.95
C SER A 400 -12.92 19.47 7.46
#